data_AF-A0A5B8XJN9-F1
#
_entry.id   AF-A0A5B8XJN9-F1
#
_cell.length_a   1.000
_cell.length_b   1.000
_cell.length_c   1.000
_cell.angle_alpha   90.00
_cell.angle_beta   90.00
_cell.angle_gamma   90.00
#
_symmetry.space_group_name_H-M   'P 1'
#
loop_
_entity.id
_entity.type
_entity.pdbx_description
1 polymer ?
#
loop_
_entity_poly.entity_id
_entity_poly.type
_entity_poly.pdbx_seq_one_letter_code
_entity_poly.pdbx_strand_id
1 'polypeptide(L)'
;MKSTQLLLVMFVLSGCAWGYAGKEKVQSSPPPEPESNVEIVKVVKKPERAEEPAPPTSPCGVDSFQIFRFNTEQITNKTIDCNAKSVTDTSSASLAQPASSMVSAGYPQDRWYFVVDPKGEETAAINNTVLLKLSQEYDVEFYGRDASTGLLVYLFLDTSIN
;
A
#
# COMPACT_ATOMS: atom_id res chain seq x y z
N MET A 1 -19.40 27.44 -47.29
CA MET A 1 -20.15 26.47 -48.12
C MET A 1 -19.99 25.08 -47.49
N LYS A 2 -21.06 24.29 -47.54
CA LYS A 2 -21.36 23.07 -46.79
C LYS A 2 -20.39 21.90 -47.07
N SER A 3 -20.15 21.05 -46.05
CA SER A 3 -20.39 19.58 -46.07
C SER A 3 -19.73 18.97 -44.82
N THR A 4 -20.40 18.70 -43.70
CA THR A 4 -21.28 17.55 -43.38
C THR A 4 -20.64 16.17 -43.62
N GLN A 5 -20.28 15.46 -42.55
CA GLN A 5 -20.49 14.02 -42.26
C GLN A 5 -20.05 13.76 -40.79
N LEU A 6 -20.94 13.93 -39.82
CA LEU A 6 -21.58 12.85 -39.05
C LEU A 6 -21.10 11.42 -39.34
N LEU A 7 -20.44 10.78 -38.37
CA LEU A 7 -20.59 9.35 -38.16
C LEU A 7 -20.55 9.02 -36.67
N LEU A 8 -21.76 8.74 -36.18
CA LEU A 8 -22.13 8.28 -34.86
C LEU A 8 -21.92 6.76 -34.82
N VAL A 9 -21.07 6.25 -33.95
CA VAL A 9 -21.05 4.82 -33.62
C VAL A 9 -21.18 4.68 -32.11
N MET A 10 -22.43 4.49 -31.68
CA MET A 10 -22.75 3.95 -30.38
C MET A 10 -22.46 2.45 -30.40
N PHE A 11 -21.60 1.97 -29.50
CA PHE A 11 -21.61 0.57 -29.08
C PHE A 11 -22.19 0.49 -27.66
N VAL A 12 -23.22 -0.34 -27.59
CA VAL A 12 -24.12 -0.60 -26.49
C VAL A 12 -23.58 -1.78 -25.67
N LEU A 13 -23.61 -1.60 -24.34
CA LEU A 13 -23.83 -2.58 -23.24
C LEU A 13 -23.26 -4.00 -23.39
N SER A 14 -22.57 -4.47 -22.34
CA SER A 14 -22.87 -5.74 -21.65
C SER A 14 -22.08 -5.85 -20.35
N GLY A 15 -22.80 -5.84 -19.22
CA GLY A 15 -22.23 -6.09 -17.90
C GLY A 15 -21.95 -7.58 -17.67
N CYS A 16 -20.99 -7.85 -16.79
CA CYS A 16 -20.82 -9.14 -16.12
C CYS A 16 -20.76 -8.88 -14.62
N ALA A 17 -21.92 -8.82 -13.97
CA ALA A 17 -22.04 -9.02 -12.55
C ALA A 17 -22.06 -10.53 -12.30
N TRP A 18 -20.99 -11.08 -11.75
CA TRP A 18 -20.95 -12.45 -11.27
C TRP A 18 -21.06 -12.43 -9.76
N GLY A 19 -22.29 -12.56 -9.27
CA GLY A 19 -22.58 -12.95 -7.90
C GLY A 19 -22.47 -14.47 -7.79
N TYR A 20 -21.63 -14.94 -6.87
CA TYR A 20 -21.72 -16.31 -6.36
C TYR A 20 -22.13 -16.26 -4.89
N ALA A 21 -23.41 -16.57 -4.67
CA ALA A 21 -23.96 -16.95 -3.39
C ALA A 21 -24.52 -18.37 -3.51
N GLY A 22 -24.18 -19.23 -2.55
CA GLY A 22 -24.79 -20.56 -2.37
C GLY A 22 -23.74 -21.64 -2.09
N LYS A 23 -23.96 -22.58 -1.18
CA LYS A 23 -25.12 -22.91 -0.35
C LYS A 23 -24.62 -23.78 0.81
N GLU A 24 -25.22 -23.57 1.99
CA GLU A 24 -25.25 -24.52 3.10
C GLU A 24 -25.69 -25.91 2.64
N LYS A 25 -25.03 -26.94 3.18
CA LYS A 25 -25.62 -28.27 3.30
C LYS A 25 -25.62 -28.67 4.78
N VAL A 26 -26.77 -28.46 5.39
CA VAL A 26 -27.24 -29.20 6.55
C VAL A 26 -27.64 -30.59 6.08
N GLN A 27 -27.04 -31.64 6.64
CA GLN A 27 -27.59 -33.00 6.54
C GLN A 27 -27.39 -33.76 7.85
N SER A 28 -28.39 -33.60 8.72
CA SER A 28 -29.09 -34.57 9.55
C SER A 28 -28.35 -35.80 10.13
N SER A 29 -28.27 -35.83 11.46
CA SER A 29 -28.10 -37.03 12.32
C SER A 29 -29.29 -38.00 12.24
N PRO A 30 -29.16 -39.25 12.75
CA PRO A 30 -29.88 -39.66 13.97
C PRO A 30 -29.07 -40.52 15.00
N PRO A 31 -29.59 -40.77 16.22
CA PRO A 31 -28.87 -41.07 17.50
C PRO A 31 -29.14 -42.52 18.05
N PRO A 32 -28.98 -42.89 19.37
CA PRO A 32 -28.02 -42.57 20.47
C PRO A 32 -27.39 -43.80 21.22
N GLU A 33 -26.26 -43.55 21.94
CA GLU A 33 -25.80 -44.04 23.28
C GLU A 33 -25.69 -45.56 23.66
N PRO A 34 -24.98 -45.97 24.76
CA PRO A 34 -24.54 -45.18 25.94
C PRO A 34 -23.10 -45.38 26.51
N GLU A 35 -22.73 -44.36 27.29
CA GLU A 35 -22.00 -44.37 28.58
C GLU A 35 -20.54 -44.84 28.68
N SER A 36 -19.66 -43.92 29.08
CA SER A 36 -18.82 -44.10 30.28
C SER A 36 -18.07 -42.80 30.66
N ASN A 37 -18.61 -42.12 31.69
CA ASN A 37 -17.89 -41.65 32.88
C ASN A 37 -16.78 -40.57 32.84
N VAL A 38 -17.11 -39.46 33.53
CA VAL A 38 -16.30 -38.73 34.55
C VAL A 38 -15.37 -37.58 34.08
N GLU A 39 -15.97 -36.37 34.09
CA GLU A 39 -15.61 -35.18 34.91
C GLU A 39 -14.12 -34.84 35.16
N ILE A 40 -13.62 -33.75 34.56
CA ILE A 40 -12.77 -32.73 35.24
C ILE A 40 -13.02 -31.34 34.65
N VAL A 41 -13.50 -30.42 35.51
CA VAL A 41 -13.62 -28.97 35.29
C VAL A 41 -12.24 -28.33 35.08
N LYS A 42 -12.01 -27.67 33.94
CA LYS A 42 -10.98 -26.62 33.81
C LYS A 42 -11.52 -25.41 33.04
N VAL A 43 -11.94 -24.43 33.83
CA VAL A 43 -11.83 -22.97 33.63
C VAL A 43 -11.55 -22.56 32.18
N VAL A 44 -12.61 -22.16 31.47
CA VAL A 44 -12.49 -21.39 30.23
C VAL A 44 -11.91 -20.02 30.61
N LYS A 45 -10.59 -19.87 30.50
CA LYS A 45 -9.97 -18.56 30.42
C LYS A 45 -10.38 -18.00 29.06
N LYS A 46 -11.40 -17.13 29.07
CA LYS A 46 -11.81 -16.29 27.93
C LYS A 46 -10.53 -15.79 27.25
N PRO A 47 -10.28 -16.07 25.96
CA PRO A 47 -9.16 -15.45 25.28
C PRO A 47 -9.40 -13.95 25.35
N GLU A 48 -8.49 -13.27 26.02
CA GLU A 48 -8.33 -11.83 25.97
C GLU A 48 -8.19 -11.51 24.49
N ARG A 49 -9.28 -10.98 23.92
CA ARG A 49 -9.33 -10.47 22.56
C ARG A 49 -8.16 -9.50 22.47
N ALA A 50 -7.13 -9.87 21.72
CA ALA A 50 -6.10 -8.93 21.32
C ALA A 50 -6.84 -7.69 20.84
N GLU A 51 -6.64 -6.57 21.54
CA GLU A 51 -7.18 -5.29 21.09
C GLU A 51 -6.67 -5.12 19.67
N GLU A 52 -7.62 -5.16 18.74
CA GLU A 52 -7.38 -4.84 17.34
C GLU A 52 -6.77 -3.44 17.35
N PRO A 53 -5.52 -3.25 16.90
CA PRO A 53 -4.86 -1.96 16.99
C PRO A 53 -5.77 -0.92 16.33
N ALA A 54 -6.04 0.16 17.07
CA ALA A 54 -6.92 1.22 16.59
C ALA A 54 -6.48 1.61 15.16
N PRO A 55 -7.43 1.76 14.21
CA PRO A 55 -7.09 2.08 12.84
C PRO A 55 -6.24 3.36 12.84
N PRO A 56 -5.16 3.42 12.03
CA PRO A 56 -4.24 4.54 12.05
C PRO A 56 -4.99 5.84 11.78
N THR A 57 -5.04 6.69 12.80
CA THR A 57 -5.73 7.99 12.77
C THR A 57 -4.97 9.03 11.94
N SER A 58 -3.74 8.70 11.52
CA SER A 58 -2.89 9.59 10.75
C SER A 58 -3.54 9.98 9.41
N PRO A 59 -3.41 11.25 8.98
CA PRO A 59 -3.95 11.73 7.70
C PRO A 59 -3.43 10.93 6.50
N CYS A 60 -2.17 10.45 6.56
CA CYS A 60 -1.57 9.62 5.52
C CYS A 60 -2.00 8.14 5.58
N GLY A 61 -2.67 7.70 6.65
CA GLY A 61 -2.91 6.28 6.92
C GLY A 61 -1.69 5.49 7.43
N VAL A 62 -0.57 6.17 7.64
CA VAL A 62 0.65 5.69 8.33
C VAL A 62 1.19 6.81 9.21
N ASP A 63 1.80 6.50 10.34
CA ASP A 63 2.34 7.53 11.25
C ASP A 63 3.52 8.28 10.64
N SER A 64 4.37 7.54 9.91
CA SER A 64 5.48 8.11 9.16
C SER A 64 5.76 7.33 7.88
N PHE A 65 6.46 7.97 6.94
CA PHE A 65 6.93 7.35 5.70
C PHE A 65 8.32 7.88 5.33
N GLN A 66 9.03 7.13 4.49
CA GLN A 66 10.38 7.50 4.06
C GLN A 66 10.39 8.02 2.63
N ILE A 67 11.11 9.12 2.43
CA ILE A 67 11.51 9.61 1.12
C ILE A 67 13.02 9.47 0.98
N PHE A 68 13.51 9.26 -0.23
CA PHE A 68 14.92 9.10 -0.52
C PHE A 68 15.35 10.05 -1.64
N ARG A 69 16.60 10.49 -1.57
CA ARG A 69 17.30 11.27 -2.58
C ARG A 69 18.64 10.62 -2.80
N PHE A 70 19.11 10.59 -4.03
CA PHE A 70 20.42 10.04 -4.34
C PHE A 70 21.20 10.98 -5.26
N ASN A 71 22.52 10.87 -5.19
CA ASN A 71 23.45 11.49 -6.13
C ASN A 71 24.49 10.45 -6.58
N THR A 72 25.61 10.88 -7.15
CA THR A 72 26.68 9.96 -7.61
C THR A 72 27.39 9.19 -6.51
N GLU A 73 27.28 9.61 -5.24
CA GLU A 73 28.10 9.13 -4.14
C GLU A 73 27.30 8.54 -2.97
N GLN A 74 26.08 9.02 -2.73
CA GLN A 74 25.28 8.69 -1.54
C GLN A 74 23.78 8.62 -1.82
N ILE A 75 23.08 7.86 -0.96
CA ILE A 75 21.64 7.95 -0.74
C ILE A 75 21.41 8.68 0.58
N THR A 76 20.51 9.66 0.57
CA THR A 76 19.95 10.31 1.75
C THR A 76 18.49 9.89 1.89
N ASN A 77 18.11 9.40 3.07
CA ASN A 77 16.72 9.10 3.42
C ASN A 77 16.22 10.12 4.45
N LYS A 78 14.97 10.53 4.33
CA LYS A 78 14.25 11.31 5.34
C LYS A 78 13.01 10.53 5.77
N THR A 79 12.76 10.51 7.07
CA THR A 79 11.49 10.02 7.63
C THR A 79 10.60 11.23 7.89
N ILE A 80 9.40 11.23 7.31
CA ILE A 80 8.40 12.27 7.45
C ILE A 80 7.33 11.78 8.41
N ASP A 81 7.05 12.56 9.46
CA ASP A 81 5.90 12.36 10.32
C ASP A 81 4.66 12.98 9.67
N CYS A 82 3.63 12.17 9.52
CA CYS A 82 2.41 12.56 8.83
C CYS A 82 1.49 13.48 9.63
N ASN A 83 1.56 13.43 10.96
CA ASN A 83 0.76 14.28 11.82
C ASN A 83 1.41 15.65 11.99
N ALA A 84 2.73 15.68 12.20
CA ALA A 84 3.50 16.90 12.39
C ALA A 84 3.89 17.59 11.08
N LYS A 85 3.75 16.90 9.93
CA LYS A 85 4.21 17.35 8.61
C LYS A 85 5.64 17.86 8.64
N SER A 86 6.53 17.08 9.26
CA SER A 86 7.92 17.46 9.49
C SER A 86 8.86 16.27 9.37
N VAL A 87 10.13 16.56 9.12
CA VAL A 87 11.19 15.54 9.08
C VAL A 87 11.55 15.16 10.52
N THR A 88 11.42 13.89 10.86
CA THR A 88 11.77 13.35 12.19
C THR A 88 13.13 12.71 12.23
N ASP A 89 13.58 12.13 11.11
CA ASP A 89 14.89 11.51 10.99
C ASP A 89 15.49 11.80 9.61
N THR A 90 16.80 11.96 9.57
CA THR A 90 17.57 12.03 8.32
C THR A 90 18.78 11.13 8.45
N SER A 91 18.89 10.17 7.55
CA SER A 91 20.03 9.26 7.46
C SER A 91 20.68 9.37 6.08
N SER A 92 21.98 9.09 6.01
CA SER A 92 22.70 9.01 4.75
C SER A 92 23.60 7.80 4.75
N ALA A 93 23.65 7.11 3.62
CA ALA A 93 24.51 5.97 3.39
C ALA A 93 25.26 6.20 2.07
N SER A 94 26.48 5.64 1.97
CA SER A 94 27.16 5.57 0.69
C SER A 94 26.28 4.83 -0.31
N LEU A 95 26.42 5.18 -1.59
CA LEU A 95 25.71 4.52 -2.69
C LEU A 95 26.28 3.10 -2.93
N ALA A 96 26.23 2.24 -1.93
CA ALA A 96 26.53 0.82 -2.05
C ALA A 96 25.39 0.11 -2.78
N GLN A 97 25.65 -1.05 -3.39
CA GLN A 97 24.54 -1.90 -3.83
C GLN A 97 23.59 -2.16 -2.65
N PRO A 98 22.26 -2.02 -2.81
CA PRO A 98 21.49 -2.06 -4.06
C PRO A 98 21.09 -0.69 -4.68
N ALA A 99 21.56 0.45 -4.15
CA ALA A 99 21.22 1.80 -4.63
C ALA A 99 21.62 2.11 -6.09
N SER A 100 22.55 1.33 -6.66
CA SER A 100 23.03 1.46 -8.04
C SER A 100 21.96 1.20 -9.11
N SER A 101 20.89 0.47 -8.77
CA SER A 101 19.79 0.19 -9.69
C SER A 101 19.07 1.47 -10.10
N MET A 102 18.93 2.44 -9.19
CA MET A 102 18.27 3.72 -9.44
C MET A 102 19.08 4.60 -10.41
N VAL A 103 20.40 4.63 -10.26
CA VAL A 103 21.30 5.33 -11.18
C VAL A 103 21.26 4.67 -12.56
N SER A 104 21.28 3.33 -12.60
CA SER A 104 21.20 2.56 -13.84
C SER A 104 19.85 2.72 -14.56
N ALA A 105 18.77 2.95 -13.80
CA ALA A 105 17.43 3.23 -14.32
C ALA A 105 17.28 4.65 -14.89
N GLY A 106 18.32 5.50 -14.77
CA GLY A 106 18.31 6.86 -15.33
C GLY A 106 17.40 7.83 -14.58
N TYR A 107 17.15 7.58 -13.30
CA TYR A 107 16.39 8.51 -12.46
C TYR A 107 17.20 9.80 -12.23
N PRO A 108 16.58 11.00 -12.33
CA PRO A 108 17.26 12.26 -12.07
C PRO A 108 17.79 12.31 -10.64
N GLN A 109 19.06 12.69 -10.52
CA GLN A 109 19.71 12.88 -9.23
C GLN A 109 19.18 14.13 -8.51
N ASP A 110 19.46 14.20 -7.21
CA ASP A 110 19.16 15.34 -6.33
C ASP A 110 17.67 15.72 -6.22
N ARG A 111 16.78 14.76 -6.51
CA ARG A 111 15.33 14.86 -6.27
C ARG A 111 14.88 13.89 -5.19
N TRP A 112 13.79 14.23 -4.50
CA TRP A 112 13.18 13.37 -3.52
C TRP A 112 12.16 12.43 -4.17
N TYR A 113 12.23 11.17 -3.79
CA TYR A 113 11.39 10.09 -4.30
C TYR A 113 10.84 9.25 -3.16
N PHE A 114 9.76 8.52 -3.43
CA PHE A 114 9.35 7.38 -2.62
C PHE A 114 8.88 6.25 -3.53
N VAL A 115 8.90 5.03 -2.99
CA VAL A 115 8.54 3.82 -3.72
C VAL A 115 7.20 3.31 -3.23
N VAL A 116 6.35 2.93 -4.18
CA VAL A 116 5.04 2.34 -3.93
C VAL A 116 5.02 0.92 -4.46
N ASP A 117 4.69 -0.02 -3.58
CA ASP A 117 4.35 -1.39 -3.95
C ASP A 117 2.83 -1.50 -4.17
N PRO A 118 2.37 -1.63 -5.42
CA PRO A 118 0.94 -1.75 -5.71
C PRO A 118 0.34 -3.08 -5.21
N LYS A 119 1.17 -4.10 -4.93
CA LYS A 119 0.72 -5.41 -4.44
C LYS A 119 0.72 -5.51 -2.92
N GLY A 120 1.55 -4.71 -2.23
CA GLY A 120 1.71 -4.74 -0.78
C GLY A 120 2.45 -5.98 -0.26
N GLU A 121 3.35 -6.54 -1.07
CA GLU A 121 4.22 -7.68 -0.73
C GLU A 121 5.51 -7.21 -0.02
N GLU A 122 5.99 -6.01 -0.36
CA GLU A 122 7.21 -5.40 0.18
C GLU A 122 6.91 -4.55 1.44
N THR A 123 7.44 -4.96 2.59
CA THR A 123 7.17 -4.30 3.87
C THR A 123 7.81 -2.92 4.02
N ALA A 124 8.87 -2.64 3.26
CA ALA A 124 9.56 -1.35 3.27
C ALA A 124 8.95 -0.32 2.30
N ALA A 125 8.02 -0.73 1.43
CA ALA A 125 7.41 0.12 0.42
C ALA A 125 6.01 0.56 0.83
N ILE A 126 5.59 1.73 0.31
CA ILE A 126 4.26 2.28 0.55
C ILE A 126 3.24 1.52 -0.30
N ASN A 127 2.06 1.17 0.22
CA ASN A 127 1.03 0.54 -0.61
C ASN A 127 0.11 1.57 -1.30
N ASN A 128 -0.71 1.13 -2.25
CA ASN A 128 -1.62 2.01 -2.99
C ASN A 128 -2.61 2.77 -2.10
N THR A 129 -3.08 2.18 -0.99
CA THR A 129 -4.01 2.84 -0.07
C THR A 129 -3.34 4.03 0.63
N VAL A 130 -2.08 3.88 1.03
CA VAL A 130 -1.30 4.94 1.66
C VAL A 130 -0.93 6.00 0.62
N LEU A 131 -0.54 5.61 -0.60
CA LEU A 131 -0.28 6.55 -1.69
C LEU A 131 -1.46 7.49 -1.94
N LEU A 132 -2.70 6.97 -1.98
CA LEU A 132 -3.89 7.79 -2.21
C LEU A 132 -4.12 8.85 -1.14
N LYS A 133 -3.72 8.57 0.11
CA LYS A 133 -3.79 9.54 1.21
C LYS A 133 -2.63 10.53 1.15
N LEU A 134 -1.42 10.05 0.86
CA LEU A 134 -0.25 10.91 0.68
C LEU A 134 -0.44 11.93 -0.44
N SER A 135 -1.07 11.54 -1.56
CA SER A 135 -1.33 12.46 -2.67
C SER A 135 -2.41 13.50 -2.39
N GLN A 136 -3.16 13.37 -1.29
CA GLN A 136 -4.09 14.39 -0.81
C GLN A 136 -3.40 15.38 0.13
N GLU A 137 -2.36 14.92 0.84
CA GLU A 137 -1.68 15.70 1.89
C GLU A 137 -0.42 16.40 1.42
N TYR A 138 0.21 15.88 0.35
CA TYR A 138 1.48 16.32 -0.20
C TYR A 138 1.43 16.42 -1.72
N ASP A 139 2.25 17.31 -2.27
CA ASP A 139 2.48 17.39 -3.71
C ASP A 139 3.41 16.27 -4.17
N VAL A 140 2.85 15.31 -4.93
CA VAL A 140 3.55 14.13 -5.43
C VAL A 140 3.19 13.86 -6.89
N GLU A 141 4.15 13.41 -7.67
CA GLU A 141 3.96 13.14 -9.10
C GLU A 141 4.44 11.73 -9.46
N PHE A 142 3.66 11.01 -10.26
CA PHE A 142 4.09 9.71 -10.78
C PHE A 142 5.29 9.89 -11.71
N TYR A 143 6.40 9.25 -11.38
CA TYR A 143 7.62 9.36 -12.17
C TYR A 143 7.78 8.18 -13.13
N GLY A 144 7.59 6.96 -12.63
CA GLY A 144 7.82 5.77 -13.43
C GLY A 144 7.65 4.48 -12.68
N ARG A 145 8.07 3.39 -13.32
CA ARG A 145 8.02 2.04 -12.77
C ARG A 145 9.39 1.41 -12.88
N ASP A 146 9.87 0.85 -11.79
CA ASP A 146 11.08 0.03 -11.79
C ASP A 146 10.79 -1.26 -12.58
N ALA A 147 11.56 -1.50 -13.64
CA ALA A 147 11.35 -2.64 -14.52
C ALA A 147 11.71 -3.99 -13.88
N SER A 148 12.58 -4.00 -12.87
CA SER A 148 13.09 -5.21 -12.22
C SER A 148 12.16 -5.66 -11.10
N THR A 149 11.72 -4.73 -10.26
CA THR A 149 10.88 -5.01 -9.09
C THR A 149 9.40 -4.82 -9.38
N GLY A 150 9.06 -4.06 -10.42
CA GLY A 150 7.68 -3.71 -10.75
C GLY A 150 7.09 -2.64 -9.83
N LEU A 151 7.88 -2.09 -8.91
CA LEU A 151 7.48 -1.04 -7.98
C LEU A 151 7.28 0.30 -8.72
N LEU A 152 6.35 1.11 -8.23
CA LEU A 152 6.07 2.44 -8.75
C LEU A 152 6.96 3.45 -8.03
N VAL A 153 7.47 4.42 -8.77
CA VAL A 153 8.32 5.49 -8.24
C VAL A 153 7.59 6.82 -8.41
N TYR A 154 7.51 7.57 -7.32
CA TYR A 154 6.88 8.89 -7.29
C TYR A 154 7.91 9.94 -6.88
N LEU A 155 7.83 11.10 -7.50
CA LEU A 155 8.52 12.32 -7.09
C LEU A 155 7.78 12.95 -5.92
N PHE A 156 8.54 13.37 -4.91
CA PHE A 156 8.03 14.17 -3.80
C PHE A 156 8.40 15.63 -4.06
N LEU A 157 7.38 16.46 -4.35
CA LEU A 157 7.54 17.85 -4.81
C LEU A 157 7.23 18.87 -3.70
N ASP A 158 6.70 18.42 -2.57
CA ASP A 158 6.28 19.31 -1.50
C ASP A 158 7.46 20.03 -0.83
N THR A 159 7.55 21.33 -1.12
CA THR A 159 8.60 22.22 -0.59
C THR A 159 8.37 22.67 0.86
N SER A 160 7.21 22.38 1.45
CA SER A 160 6.89 22.76 2.84
C SER A 160 7.64 21.93 3.87
N ILE A 161 8.14 20.74 3.49
CA ILE A 161 8.90 19.84 4.34
C ILE A 161 10.39 19.93 4.01
N ASN A 162 11.17 20.55 4.90
CA ASN A 162 12.64 20.64 4.82
C ASN A 162 13.32 19.97 6.01
#